data_AF-A0A933B9P0-F1
#
_entry.id   AF-A0A933B9P0-F1
#
_cell.length_a   1.000
_cell.length_b   1.000
_cell.length_c   1.000
_cell.angle_alpha   90.00
_cell.angle_beta   90.00
_cell.angle_gamma   90.00
#
_symmetry.space_group_name_H-M   'P 1'
#
loop_
_entity.id
_entity.type
_entity.pdbx_description
1 polymer ?
#
loop_
_entity_poly.entity_id
_entity_poly.type
_entity_poly.pdbx_seq_one_letter_code
_entity_poly.pdbx_strand_id
1 'polypeptide(L)' 'MSLINYSSREINCKIVYYGPGLCGKTTNLQHIYSRVPQETRGKMISLATEMDRTLFFDFLPIELGQ' A
#
# COMPACT_ATOMS: atom_id res chain seq x y z
N MET A 1 3.14 -12.90 -3.26
CA MET A 1 4.49 -13.45 -3.04
C MET A 1 5.22 -12.49 -2.12
N SER A 2 5.77 -12.99 -1.02
CA SER A 2 6.64 -12.19 -0.14
C SER A 2 8.05 -12.16 -0.71
N LEU A 3 8.75 -11.04 -0.55
CA LEU A 3 10.16 -10.89 -0.91
C LEU A 3 10.99 -10.85 0.38
N ILE A 4 11.90 -11.80 0.53
CA ILE A 4 12.77 -11.89 1.72
C ILE A 4 14.08 -11.18 1.41
N ASN A 5 14.35 -10.08 2.09
CA ASN A 5 15.63 -9.39 2.04
C ASN A 5 16.52 -9.85 3.20
N TYR A 6 17.45 -10.76 2.91
CA TYR A 6 18.37 -11.30 3.93
C TYR A 6 19.40 -10.27 4.44
N SER A 7 19.73 -9.25 3.64
CA SER A 7 20.69 -8.22 4.04
C SER A 7 20.10 -7.28 5.09
N SER A 8 18.84 -6.86 4.91
CA SER A 8 18.11 -6.05 5.90
C SER A 8 17.38 -6.88 6.96
N ARG A 9 17.34 -8.22 6.79
CA ARG A 9 16.56 -9.15 7.62
C ARG A 9 15.05 -8.85 7.62
N GLU A 10 14.54 -8.37 6.49
CA GLU A 10 13.13 -7.98 6.35
C GLU A 10 12.37 -8.93 5.42
N ILE A 11 11.07 -9.08 5.69
CA ILE A 11 10.15 -9.79 4.81
C ILE A 11 9.14 -8.77 4.27
N ASN A 12 9.24 -8.47 2.98
CA ASN A 12 8.35 -7.55 2.30
C ASN A 12 7.11 -8.30 1.79
N CYS A 13 5.95 -7.97 2.35
CA CYS A 13 4.67 -8.56 1.98
C CYS A 13 3.85 -7.59 1.12
N LYS A 14 3.31 -8.08 0.00
CA LYS A 14 2.40 -7.31 -0.87
C LYS A 14 0.97 -7.77 -0.65
N ILE A 15 0.13 -6.89 -0.11
CA ILE A 15 -1.31 -7.08 0.01
C ILE A 15 -2.01 -6.29 -1.09
N VAL A 16 -2.91 -6.93 -1.82
CA VAL A 16 -3.65 -6.30 -2.92
C VAL A 16 -5.13 -6.25 -2.55
N TYR A 17 -5.67 -5.03 -2.45
CA TYR A 17 -7.10 -4.82 -2.34
C TYR A 17 -7.72 -4.96 -3.73
N TYR A 18 -8.52 -6.02 -3.92
CA TYR A 18 -9.17 -6.31 -5.19
C TYR A 18 -10.68 -6.17 -5.08
N GLY A 19 -11.34 -5.75 -6.15
CA GLY A 19 -12.79 -5.59 -6.20
C GLY A 19 -13.25 -4.57 -7.23
N PRO A 20 -14.57 -4.46 -7.49
CA PRO A 20 -15.13 -3.57 -8.49
C PRO A 20 -14.88 -2.09 -8.18
N GLY A 21 -15.11 -1.20 -9.15
CA GLY A 21 -15.05 0.24 -8.94
C GLY A 21 -15.94 0.68 -7.76
N LEU A 22 -15.50 1.70 -7.01
CA LEU A 22 -16.25 2.29 -5.89
C LEU A 22 -16.54 1.35 -4.69
N CYS A 23 -15.98 0.13 -4.66
CA CYS A 23 -16.18 -0.82 -3.55
C CYS A 23 -15.39 -0.49 -2.26
N GLY A 24 -14.83 0.72 -2.14
CA GLY A 24 -14.15 1.17 -0.91
C GLY A 24 -12.68 0.78 -0.75
N LYS A 25 -11.98 0.32 -1.80
CA LYS A 25 -10.55 -0.03 -1.74
C LYS A 25 -9.68 1.12 -1.23
N THR A 26 -9.76 2.27 -1.88
CA THR A 26 -9.03 3.49 -1.51
C THR A 26 -9.38 3.95 -0.10
N THR A 27 -10.66 3.91 0.28
CA THR A 27 -11.11 4.24 1.64
C THR A 27 -10.45 3.36 2.70
N ASN A 28 -10.27 2.06 2.40
CA ASN A 28 -9.61 1.14 3.32
C ASN A 28 -8.13 1.51 3.51
N LEU A 29 -7.40 1.80 2.43
CA LEU A 29 -6.00 2.23 2.51
C LEU A 29 -5.84 3.58 3.21
N GLN A 30 -6.74 4.54 2.98
CA GLN A 30 -6.74 5.83 3.68
C GLN A 30 -6.98 5.67 5.19
N HIS A 31 -7.90 4.78 5.57
CA HIS A 31 -8.21 4.48 6.97
C HIS A 31 -7.06 3.78 7.69
N ILE A 32 -6.38 2.84 7.02
CA ILE A 32 -5.17 2.22 7.57
C ILE A 32 -4.06 3.26 7.69
N TYR A 33 -3.79 4.02 6.61
CA TYR A 33 -2.75 5.04 6.60
C TYR A 33 -2.91 6.00 7.78
N SER A 34 -4.12 6.54 8.02
CA SER A 34 -4.37 7.50 9.09
C SER A 34 -4.11 6.95 10.50
N ARG A 35 -4.22 5.63 10.69
CA ARG A 35 -4.04 4.96 11.98
C ARG A 35 -2.63 4.42 12.24
N VAL A 36 -1.82 4.23 11.19
CA VAL A 36 -0.43 3.81 11.34
C VAL A 36 0.41 5.02 11.83
N PRO A 37 1.35 4.84 12.78
CA PRO A 37 2.27 5.89 13.21
C PRO A 37 3.03 6.52 12.04
N GLN A 38 3.29 7.83 12.11
CA GLN A 38 4.00 8.54 11.04
C GLN A 38 5.44 8.03 10.85
N GLU A 39 6.05 7.52 11.93
CA GLU A 39 7.44 7.03 11.95
C GLU A 39 7.62 5.73 11.17
N THR A 40 6.56 4.94 11.02
CA THR A 40 6.60 3.60 10.44
C THR A 40 5.81 3.48 9.13
N ARG A 41 5.27 4.59 8.62
CA ARG A 41 4.56 4.63 7.34
C ARG A 41 5.30 5.49 6.33
N GLY A 42 5.51 4.97 5.12
CA GLY A 42 5.98 5.79 4.01
C GLY A 42 4.85 6.62 3.41
N LYS A 43 5.17 7.41 2.37
CA LYS A 43 4.18 8.24 1.68
C LYS A 43 3.16 7.38 0.95
N MET A 44 1.89 7.76 1.03
CA MET A 44 0.86 7.22 0.14
C MET A 44 1.14 7.69 -1.29
N ILE A 45 1.29 6.75 -2.22
CA ILE A 45 1.55 7.03 -3.63
C ILE A 45 0.32 6.64 -4.43
N SER A 46 -0.20 7.59 -5.21
CA SER A 46 -1.28 7.36 -6.18
C SER A 46 -0.73 7.60 -7.59
N LEU A 47 -0.68 6.53 -8.39
CA LEU A 47 -0.28 6.61 -9.80
C LEU A 47 -1.53 6.75 -10.66
N ALA A 48 -1.66 7.84 -11.41
CA ALA A 48 -2.67 8.01 -12.45
C ALA A 48 -1.99 7.91 -13.82
N THR A 49 -2.37 6.94 -14.64
CA THR A 49 -1.90 6.84 -16.03
C THR A 49 -2.89 7.56 -16.95
N GLU A 50 -2.40 8.35 -17.91
CA GLU A 50 -3.24 9.17 -18.79
C GLU A 50 -4.08 8.36 -19.79
N MET A 51 -3.66 7.13 -20.11
CA MET A 51 -4.22 6.39 -21.25
C MET A 51 -5.22 5.29 -20.90
N ASP A 52 -5.35 4.87 -19.64
CA ASP A 52 -6.38 3.90 -19.26
C ASP A 52 -7.08 4.31 -17.97
N ARG A 53 -8.39 4.48 -18.10
CA ARG A 53 -9.29 4.82 -17.00
C ARG A 53 -9.01 3.90 -15.80
N THR A 54 -8.64 4.51 -14.68
CA THR A 54 -8.72 3.93 -13.33
C THR A 54 -7.78 2.77 -12.97
N LEU A 55 -6.48 2.87 -13.25
CA LEU A 55 -5.48 2.14 -12.45
C LEU A 55 -4.91 3.04 -11.34
N PHE A 56 -5.79 3.43 -10.42
CA PHE A 56 -5.39 4.05 -9.15
C PHE A 56 -4.81 2.95 -8.26
N PHE A 57 -3.48 2.81 -8.29
CA PHE A 57 -2.81 2.08 -7.23
C PHE A 57 -2.49 3.05 -6.11
N ASP A 58 -3.23 2.92 -5.01
CA ASP A 58 -2.81 3.48 -3.74
C ASP A 58 -1.81 2.49 -3.12
N PHE A 59 -0.56 2.90 -2.96
CA PHE A 59 0.45 2.13 -2.24
C PHE A 59 0.59 2.68 -0.83
N LEU A 60 0.57 1.75 0.14
CA LEU A 60 0.82 2.07 1.54
C LEU A 60 1.99 1.21 2.05
N PRO A 61 3.23 1.70 1.95
CA PRO A 61 4.37 1.05 2.59
C PRO A 61 4.29 1.25 4.10
N ILE A 62 4.33 0.14 4.84
CA ILE A 62 4.34 0.12 6.30
C ILE A 62 5.50 -0.76 6.74
N GLU A 63 6.31 -0.24 7.65
CA GLU A 63 7.34 -0.97 8.37
C GLU A 63 6.77 -1.46 9.70
N LEU A 64 6.94 -2.74 10.01
CA LEU A 64 6.37 -3.39 11.20
C LEU A 64 7.45 -4.18 11.92
N GLY A 65 7.51 -4.01 13.25
CA GLY A 65 8.44 -4.72 14.13
C GLY A 65 9.80 -4.02 14.23
N GLN A 66 10.19 -3.66 15.45
CA GLN A 66 11.59 -3.45 15.84
C GLN A 66 12.10 -4.73 16.48
#